data_AF-G9NUJ6-F1
#
_entry.id   AF-G9NUJ6-F1
#
_cell.length_a   1.000
_cell.length_b   1.000
_cell.length_c   1.000
_cell.angle_alpha   90.00
_cell.angle_beta   90.00
_cell.angle_gamma   90.00
#
_symmetry.space_group_name_H-M   'P 1'
#
loop_
_entity.id
_entity.type
_entity.pdbx_description
1 polymer ?
#
loop_
_entity_poly.entity_id
_entity_poly.type
_entity_poly.pdbx_seq_one_letter_code
_entity_poly.pdbx_strand_id
1 'polypeptide(L)'
;EEWKVELPNGDVQAKRVQIPLILAWALSIHKAQGQTLERVTVNLGKVFEKGQAYVALSRATSQQGLRVLGFDKNKVMAHPRVI
;
A
#
# COMPACT_ATOMS: atom_id res chain seq x y z
N GLU A 1 7.36 -0.46 23.12
CA GLU A 1 5.93 -0.12 23.15
C GLU A 1 5.12 -1.41 23.26
N GLU A 2 3.94 -1.35 23.86
CA GLU A 2 3.10 -2.50 24.18
C GLU A 2 1.73 -2.36 23.53
N TRP A 3 1.29 -3.40 22.81
CA TRP A 3 -0.03 -3.49 22.20
C TRP A 3 -0.79 -4.66 22.80
N LYS A 4 -2.08 -4.44 23.10
CA LYS A 4 -2.98 -5.45 23.64
C LYS A 4 -4.23 -5.57 22.78
N VAL A 5 -4.77 -6.79 22.70
CA VAL A 5 -6.12 -7.07 22.21
C VAL A 5 -6.90 -7.60 23.39
N GLU A 6 -7.99 -6.92 23.73
CA GLU A 6 -8.83 -7.21 24.90
C GLU A 6 -10.21 -7.70 24.44
N LEU A 7 -10.74 -8.68 25.17
CA LEU A 7 -12.10 -9.17 25.01
C LEU A 7 -13.09 -8.16 25.63
N PRO A 8 -14.39 -8.20 25.26
CA PRO A 8 -15.39 -7.30 25.83
C PRO A 8 -15.55 -7.38 27.36
N ASN A 9 -15.10 -8.48 27.98
CA ASN A 9 -15.10 -8.68 29.43
C ASN A 9 -13.85 -8.10 30.13
N GLY A 10 -12.92 -7.50 29.39
CA GLY A 10 -11.68 -6.90 29.90
C GLY A 10 -10.48 -7.85 29.95
N ASP A 11 -10.64 -9.13 29.58
CA ASP A 11 -9.53 -10.07 29.57
C ASP A 11 -8.60 -9.82 28.37
N VAL A 12 -7.28 -9.83 28.60
CA VAL A 12 -6.28 -9.68 27.54
C VAL A 12 -6.18 -10.99 26.76
N GLN A 13 -6.64 -10.98 25.51
CA GLN A 13 -6.55 -12.13 24.61
C GLN A 13 -5.14 -12.30 24.03
N ALA A 14 -4.48 -11.19 23.71
CA ALA A 14 -3.12 -11.19 23.17
C ALA A 14 -2.37 -9.90 23.53
N LYS A 15 -1.05 -10.03 23.73
CA LYS A 15 -0.14 -8.92 24.02
C LYS A 15 1.12 -9.03 23.17
N ARG A 16 1.62 -7.90 22.68
CA ARG A 16 2.90 -7.79 21.98
C ARG A 16 3.71 -6.64 22.58
N VAL A 17 4.97 -6.91 22.90
CA VAL A 17 5.95 -5.88 23.29
C VAL A 17 7.02 -5.81 22.21
N GLN A 18 7.18 -4.65 21.59
CA GLN A 18 8.13 -4.45 20.50
C GLN A 18 8.52 -2.96 20.37
N ILE A 19 9.63 -2.67 19.71
CA ILE A 19 9.99 -1.32 19.29
C ILE A 19 8.99 -0.88 18.20
N PRO A 20 8.37 0.31 18.30
CA PRO A 20 7.34 0.77 17.35
C PRO A 20 7.90 1.25 16.01
N LEU A 21 8.71 0.41 15.38
CA LEU A 21 9.37 0.70 14.10
C LEU A 21 9.10 -0.42 13.11
N ILE A 22 8.93 -0.03 11.85
CA ILE A 22 8.85 -0.93 10.70
C ILE A 22 9.78 -0.40 9.60
N LEU A 23 10.31 -1.29 8.77
CA LEU A 23 11.05 -0.87 7.57
C LEU A 23 10.12 -0.11 6.61
N ALA A 24 10.60 1.01 6.05
CA ALA A 24 9.77 1.95 5.30
C ALA A 24 10.24 2.22 3.85
N TRP A 25 11.30 1.56 3.37
CA TRP A 25 11.70 1.67 1.94
C TRP A 25 10.67 1.04 1.00
N ALA A 26 10.11 -0.11 1.39
CA ALA A 26 9.04 -0.77 0.67
C ALA A 26 7.72 -0.50 1.39
N LEU A 27 6.75 0.01 0.65
CA LEU A 27 5.44 0.37 1.16
C LEU A 27 4.36 -0.39 0.40
N SER A 28 3.26 -0.73 1.07
CA SER A 28 2.06 -1.14 0.35
C SER A 28 1.49 0.05 -0.43
N ILE A 29 0.80 -0.23 -1.54
CA ILE A 29 0.16 0.82 -2.35
C ILE A 29 -0.81 1.65 -1.49
N HIS A 30 -1.54 1.00 -0.57
CA HIS A 30 -2.43 1.67 0.38
C HIS A 30 -1.68 2.65 1.30
N LYS A 31 -0.52 2.26 1.84
CA LYS A 31 0.29 3.16 2.68
C LYS A 31 0.95 4.29 1.88
N ALA A 32 1.21 4.08 0.59
CA ALA A 32 1.77 5.08 -0.30
C ALA A 32 0.74 6.11 -0.79
N GLN A 33 -0.57 5.88 -0.59
CA GLN A 33 -1.62 6.79 -1.06
C GLN A 33 -1.43 8.19 -0.45
N GLY A 34 -1.44 9.21 -1.30
CA GLY A 34 -1.20 10.60 -0.91
C GLY A 34 0.26 11.03 -0.92
N GLN A 35 1.21 10.11 -1.09
CA GLN A 35 2.65 10.44 -1.15
C GLN A 35 3.11 10.88 -2.54
N THR A 36 4.20 11.64 -2.59
CA THR A 36 4.94 12.01 -3.80
C THR A 36 6.34 11.43 -3.71
N LEU A 37 6.73 10.60 -4.68
CA LEU A 37 7.97 9.84 -4.68
C LEU A 37 8.78 10.15 -5.94
N GLU A 38 9.99 10.68 -5.77
CA GLU A 38 10.85 11.06 -6.89
C GLU A 38 11.40 9.85 -7.65
N ARG A 39 11.70 8.76 -6.93
CA ARG A 39 12.23 7.51 -7.49
C ARG A 39 11.51 6.33 -6.87
N VAL A 40 10.79 5.55 -7.68
CA VAL A 40 9.99 4.43 -7.19
C VAL A 40 10.00 3.27 -8.18
N THR A 41 10.12 2.05 -7.62
CA THR A 41 9.82 0.82 -8.36
C THR A 41 8.47 0.30 -7.91
N VAL A 42 7.55 0.14 -8.86
CA VAL A 42 6.18 -0.33 -8.64
C VAL A 42 6.02 -1.71 -9.26
N ASN A 43 5.62 -2.69 -8.45
CA ASN A 43 5.26 -4.03 -8.93
C ASN A 43 3.74 -4.20 -8.94
N LEU A 44 3.17 -4.34 -10.13
CA LEU A 44 1.72 -4.46 -10.36
C LEU A 44 1.22 -5.90 -10.49
N GLY A 45 2.11 -6.90 -10.41
CA GLY A 45 1.72 -8.30 -10.63
C GLY A 45 0.65 -8.80 -9.66
N LYS A 46 0.64 -8.27 -8.43
CA LYS A 46 -0.33 -8.59 -7.37
C LYS A 46 -1.44 -7.55 -7.19
N VAL A 47 -1.64 -6.63 -8.15
CA VAL A 47 -2.80 -5.73 -8.10
C VAL A 47 -4.09 -6.53 -8.22
N PHE A 48 -5.07 -6.18 -7.38
CA PHE A 48 -6.37 -6.85 -7.31
C PHE A 48 -7.55 -5.86 -7.21
N GLU A 49 -7.32 -4.65 -6.69
CA GLU A 49 -8.37 -3.63 -6.54
C GLU A 49 -8.47 -2.67 -7.73
N LYS A 50 -9.69 -2.21 -8.01
CA LYS A 50 -9.94 -1.16 -9.01
C LYS A 50 -9.27 0.14 -8.56
N GLY A 51 -8.62 0.84 -9.48
CA GLY A 51 -7.86 2.07 -9.19
C GLY A 51 -6.51 1.89 -8.49
N GLN A 52 -6.17 0.69 -7.99
CA GLN A 52 -4.93 0.48 -7.25
C GLN A 52 -3.68 0.66 -8.13
N ALA A 53 -3.74 0.24 -9.40
CA ALA A 53 -2.66 0.50 -10.37
C ALA A 53 -2.45 2.02 -10.59
N TYR A 54 -3.54 2.79 -10.68
CA TYR A 54 -3.49 4.24 -10.80
C TYR A 54 -2.88 4.90 -9.56
N VAL A 55 -3.31 4.49 -8.35
CA VAL A 55 -2.77 5.02 -7.09
C VAL A 55 -1.25 4.79 -7.04
N ALA A 56 -0.78 3.59 -7.41
CA ALA A 56 0.64 3.26 -7.38
C ALA A 56 1.47 4.06 -8.39
N LEU A 57 1.00 4.20 -9.63
CA LEU A 57 1.73 4.90 -10.69
C LEU A 57 1.73 6.42 -10.45
N SER A 58 0.62 6.98 -9.97
CA SER A 58 0.49 8.42 -9.65
C SER A 58 1.35 8.89 -8.48
N ARG A 59 2.08 7.99 -7.80
CA ARG A 59 3.04 8.41 -6.76
C ARG A 59 4.33 8.96 -7.36
N ALA A 60 4.70 8.55 -8.58
CA ALA A 60 5.93 8.99 -9.23
C ALA A 60 5.80 10.44 -9.73
N THR A 61 6.85 11.25 -9.56
CA THR A 61 6.89 12.63 -10.08
C THR A 61 7.26 12.70 -11.56
N SER A 62 7.96 11.69 -12.08
CA SER A 62 8.47 11.66 -13.45
C SER A 62 8.52 10.22 -13.98
N GLN A 63 8.46 10.09 -15.30
CA GLN A 63 8.59 8.79 -15.96
C GLN A 63 10.00 8.21 -15.81
N GLN A 64 11.04 9.06 -15.78
CA GLN A 64 12.44 8.64 -15.58
C GLN A 64 12.67 8.08 -14.16
N GLY A 65 11.96 8.61 -13.17
CA GLY A 65 12.00 8.13 -11.78
C GLY A 65 11.16 6.88 -11.51
N LEU A 66 10.40 6.40 -12.50
CA LEU A 66 9.47 5.29 -12.35
C LEU A 66 9.96 4.02 -13.05
N ARG A 67 10.02 2.92 -12.31
CA ARG A 67 10.16 1.57 -12.87
C ARG A 67 8.91 0.75 -12.61
N VAL A 68 8.33 0.16 -13.65
CA VAL A 68 7.12 -0.69 -13.53
C VAL A 68 7.47 -2.15 -13.81
N LEU A 69 6.98 -3.05 -12.96
CA LEU A 69 7.12 -4.50 -13.09
C LEU A 69 5.74 -5.16 -13.09
N GLY A 70 5.58 -6.28 -13.80
CA GLY A 70 4.36 -7.09 -13.75
C GLY A 70 3.09 -6.36 -14.20
N PHE A 71 3.20 -5.43 -15.16
CA PHE A 71 2.06 -4.70 -15.71
C PHE A 71 1.14 -5.64 -16.49
N ASP A 72 -0.15 -5.56 -16.21
CA ASP A 72 -1.21 -6.21 -16.99
C ASP A 72 -2.31 -5.18 -17.25
N LYS A 73 -2.58 -4.91 -18.53
CA LYS A 73 -3.59 -3.93 -18.95
C LYS A 73 -4.98 -4.26 -18.42
N ASN A 74 -5.31 -5.54 -18.28
CA ASN A 74 -6.64 -5.97 -17.81
C ASN A 74 -6.88 -5.62 -16.34
N LYS A 75 -5.81 -5.33 -15.57
CA LYS A 75 -5.89 -4.92 -14.16
C LYS A 75 -6.01 -3.41 -13.97
N VAL A 76 -5.98 -2.63 -15.05
CA VAL A 76 -6.19 -1.18 -15.01
C VAL A 76 -7.68 -0.90 -15.21
N MET A 77 -8.43 -0.90 -14.11
CA MET A 77 -9.89 -0.76 -14.12
C MET A 77 -10.35 0.38 -13.22
N ALA A 78 -11.35 1.13 -13.67
CA ALA A 78 -12.10 2.07 -12.85
C ALA A 78 -13.40 1.42 -12.34
N HIS A 79 -13.92 1.92 -11.21
CA HIS A 79 -15.21 1.47 -10.71
C HIS A 79 -16.35 2.10 -11.54
N PRO A 80 -17.34 1.33 -12.04
CA PRO A 80 -18.38 1.86 -12.94
C PRO A 80 -19.20 3.02 -12.37
N ARG A 81 -19.40 3.08 -11.04
CA ARG A 81 -20.12 4.19 -10.38
C ARG A 81 -19.35 5.51 -10.32
N VAL A 82 -18.06 5.52 -10.67
CA VAL A 82 -17.20 6.73 -10.64
C VAL A 82 -17.08 7.34 -12.03
N ILE A 83 -17.47 6.60 -13.07
CA ILE A 83 -17.60 7.05 -14.46
C ILE A 83 -19.00 7.62 -14.64
#